data_AF-A0A7W0PDC9-F1
#
_entry.id   AF-A0A7W0PDC9-F1
#
_cell.length_a   1.000
_cell.length_b   1.000
_cell.length_c   1.000
_cell.angle_alpha   90.00
_cell.angle_beta   90.00
_cell.angle_gamma   90.00
#
_symmetry.space_group_name_H-M   'P 1'
#
loop_
_entity.id
_entity.type
_entity.pdbx_description
1 polymer ?
#
loop_
_entity_poly.entity_id
_entity_poly.type
_entity_poly.pdbx_seq_one_letter_code
_entity_poly.pdbx_strand_id
1 'polypeptide(L)'
;MSGRPVRLCGWRTRTGSDGWLALQLGLSGQRRRRAVIQLASSLRNLGQAEQSVALLTAKLDRGSDDGSDDLDDAVRAFLALALSSVGRDREAVSVALTALAPHLTRYNRSLAVYASQLG
;
A
#
# COMPACT_ATOMS: atom_id res chain seq x y z
N MET A 1 -16.81 -13.10 -29.27
CA MET A 1 -16.12 -12.31 -28.23
C MET A 1 -16.84 -12.51 -26.91
N SER A 2 -16.28 -13.32 -26.02
CA SER A 2 -16.80 -13.58 -24.67
C SER A 2 -15.59 -13.63 -23.74
N GLY A 3 -15.43 -12.59 -22.92
CA GLY A 3 -14.32 -12.44 -21.98
C GLY A 3 -14.53 -13.35 -20.77
N ARG A 4 -13.55 -14.19 -20.47
CA ARG A 4 -13.52 -15.04 -19.27
C ARG A 4 -12.99 -14.22 -18.09
N PRO A 5 -13.58 -14.31 -16.89
CA PRO A 5 -13.00 -13.68 -15.71
C PRO A 5 -11.77 -14.48 -15.26
N VAL A 6 -10.68 -13.77 -14.98
CA VAL A 6 -9.46 -14.33 -14.37
C VAL A 6 -9.80 -14.69 -12.92
N ARG A 7 -9.79 -15.99 -12.61
CA ARG A 7 -9.90 -16.48 -11.23
C ARG A 7 -8.57 -16.28 -10.52
N LEU A 8 -8.52 -15.36 -9.56
CA LEU A 8 -7.44 -15.28 -8.59
C LEU A 8 -7.61 -16.43 -7.56
N CYS A 9 -7.00 -17.57 -7.86
CA CYS A 9 -6.95 -18.74 -6.98
C CYS A 9 -5.57 -18.80 -6.33
N GLY A 10 -5.49 -18.77 -4.98
CA GLY A 10 -4.29 -19.25 -4.29
C GLY A 10 -3.81 -18.54 -3.01
N TRP A 11 -4.61 -17.77 -2.28
CA TRP A 11 -4.19 -17.27 -0.95
C TRP A 11 -4.51 -18.31 0.12
N ARG A 12 -3.62 -19.29 0.36
CA ARG A 12 -3.78 -20.25 1.45
C ARG A 12 -2.46 -20.50 2.18
N THR A 13 -2.12 -19.60 3.10
CA THR A 13 -1.28 -19.92 4.28
C THR A 13 -1.98 -19.39 5.55
N ARG A 14 -1.93 -20.19 6.61
CA ARG A 14 -2.82 -20.20 7.79
C ARG A 14 -2.60 -19.04 8.79
N THR A 15 -2.03 -17.92 8.37
CA THR A 15 -1.70 -16.79 9.27
C THR A 15 -1.88 -15.40 8.67
N GLY A 16 -1.88 -15.25 7.34
CA GLY A 16 -2.00 -13.94 6.68
C GLY A 16 -3.45 -13.46 6.44
N SER A 17 -4.36 -14.38 6.13
CA SER A 17 -5.78 -14.05 5.85
C SER A 17 -6.56 -13.65 7.09
N ASP A 18 -6.23 -14.23 8.24
CA ASP A 18 -7.03 -14.13 9.46
C ASP A 18 -6.86 -12.76 10.13
N GLY A 19 -5.65 -12.19 10.06
CA GLY A 19 -5.39 -10.82 10.50
C GLY A 19 -6.20 -9.80 9.71
N TRP A 20 -6.37 -10.01 8.41
CA TRP A 20 -7.13 -9.10 7.56
C TRP A 20 -8.65 -9.19 7.81
N LEU A 21 -9.17 -10.40 7.98
CA LEU A 21 -10.57 -10.63 8.35
C LEU A 21 -10.87 -10.07 9.76
N ALA A 22 -9.95 -10.20 10.71
CA ALA A 22 -10.08 -9.64 12.06
C ALA A 22 -10.13 -8.10 12.05
N LEU A 23 -9.34 -7.44 11.18
CA LEU A 23 -9.42 -5.98 11.00
C LEU A 23 -10.76 -5.52 10.41
N GLN A 24 -11.37 -6.32 9.55
CA GLN A 24 -12.68 -6.03 8.99
C GLN A 24 -13.81 -6.10 10.03
N LEU A 25 -13.69 -6.97 11.05
CA LEU A 25 -14.78 -7.28 11.97
C LEU A 25 -14.87 -6.38 13.21
N GLY A 26 -13.87 -5.52 13.51
CA GLY A 26 -13.88 -4.73 14.75
C GLY A 26 -13.28 -3.33 14.72
N LEU A 27 -12.55 -2.94 13.66
CA LEU A 27 -11.93 -1.61 13.57
C LEU A 27 -12.50 -0.84 12.39
N SER A 28 -12.82 0.43 12.60
CA SER A 28 -13.21 1.39 11.56
C SER A 28 -12.28 2.59 11.58
N GLY A 29 -12.40 3.48 10.61
CA GLY A 29 -11.76 4.78 10.75
C GLY A 29 -10.23 4.74 10.60
N GLN A 30 -9.60 5.73 11.23
CA GLN A 30 -8.15 5.83 11.40
C GLN A 30 -7.53 4.62 12.12
N ARG A 31 -8.28 3.93 13.02
CA ARG A 31 -7.77 2.74 13.73
C ARG A 31 -7.51 1.58 12.77
N ARG A 32 -8.43 1.34 11.82
CA ARG A 32 -8.24 0.34 10.77
C ARG A 32 -7.02 0.69 9.91
N ARG A 33 -6.87 1.95 9.48
CA ARG A 33 -5.69 2.43 8.72
C ARG A 33 -4.37 2.15 9.44
N ARG A 34 -4.25 2.51 10.72
CA ARG A 34 -3.04 2.23 11.52
C ARG A 34 -2.74 0.74 11.60
N ALA A 35 -3.76 -0.07 11.85
CA ALA A 35 -3.58 -1.50 12.00
C ALA A 35 -3.15 -2.17 10.67
N VAL A 36 -3.66 -1.71 9.53
CA VAL A 36 -3.18 -2.13 8.20
C VAL A 36 -1.70 -1.81 8.01
N ILE A 37 -1.27 -0.58 8.33
CA ILE A 37 0.14 -0.18 8.23
C ILE A 37 1.03 -1.07 9.11
N GLN A 38 0.63 -1.29 10.36
CA GLN A 38 1.38 -2.14 11.29
C GLN A 38 1.49 -3.58 10.79
N LEU A 39 0.37 -4.17 10.35
CA LEU A 39 0.35 -5.51 9.79
C LEU A 39 1.25 -5.62 8.54
N ALA A 40 1.17 -4.66 7.62
CA ALA A 40 2.00 -4.65 6.42
C ALA A 40 3.50 -4.59 6.74
N SER A 41 3.89 -3.80 7.75
CA SER A 41 5.26 -3.75 8.24
C SER A 41 5.71 -5.09 8.81
N SER A 42 4.86 -5.74 9.62
CA SER A 42 5.15 -7.09 10.14
C SER A 42 5.31 -8.12 9.03
N LEU A 43 4.42 -8.13 8.03
CA LEU A 43 4.51 -9.04 6.88
C LEU A 43 5.84 -8.87 6.13
N ARG A 44 6.26 -7.62 5.87
CA ARG A 44 7.54 -7.32 5.21
C ARG A 44 8.73 -7.85 6.02
N ASN A 45 8.75 -7.58 7.34
CA ASN A 45 9.84 -8.03 8.21
C ASN A 45 9.92 -9.57 8.34
N LEU A 46 8.80 -10.27 8.15
CA LEU A 46 8.74 -11.74 8.14
C LEU A 46 9.08 -12.35 6.76
N GLY A 47 9.57 -11.56 5.81
CA GLY A 47 9.89 -12.02 4.45
C GLY A 47 8.66 -12.20 3.55
N GLN A 48 7.48 -11.78 3.98
CA GLN A 48 6.23 -11.84 3.22
C GLN A 48 5.95 -10.49 2.53
N ALA A 49 6.97 -9.91 1.90
CA ALA A 49 6.91 -8.57 1.33
C ALA A 49 5.85 -8.43 0.20
N GLU A 50 5.64 -9.46 -0.62
CA GLU A 50 4.56 -9.46 -1.63
C GLU A 50 3.16 -9.30 -1.01
N GLN A 51 2.93 -9.91 0.16
CA GLN A 51 1.65 -9.74 0.86
C GLN A 51 1.51 -8.32 1.44
N SER A 52 2.62 -7.74 1.90
CA SER A 52 2.68 -6.35 2.35
C SER A 52 2.32 -5.39 1.21
N VAL A 53 2.87 -5.59 0.00
CA VAL A 53 2.53 -4.82 -1.20
C VAL A 53 1.04 -4.94 -1.50
N ALA A 54 0.52 -6.16 -1.65
CA ALA A 54 -0.89 -6.38 -1.99
C ALA A 54 -1.85 -5.73 -0.97
N LEU A 55 -1.52 -5.82 0.32
CA LEU A 55 -2.31 -5.22 1.40
C LEU A 55 -2.36 -3.69 1.30
N LEU A 56 -1.23 -3.04 1.09
CA LEU A 56 -1.14 -1.58 1.05
C LEU A 56 -1.72 -1.00 -0.24
N THR A 57 -1.50 -1.66 -1.38
CA THR A 57 -2.15 -1.30 -2.66
C THR A 57 -3.67 -1.37 -2.52
N ALA A 58 -4.21 -2.48 -2.02
CA ALA A 58 -5.65 -2.63 -1.81
C ALA A 58 -6.22 -1.60 -0.82
N LYS A 59 -5.42 -1.09 0.13
CA LYS A 59 -5.86 -0.02 1.03
C LYS A 59 -5.92 1.34 0.33
N LEU A 60 -4.99 1.63 -0.59
CA LEU A 60 -5.03 2.85 -1.41
C LEU A 60 -6.20 2.83 -2.41
N ASP A 61 -6.47 1.69 -3.05
CA ASP A 61 -7.55 1.54 -4.03
C ASP A 61 -8.95 1.78 -3.44
N ARG A 62 -9.13 1.52 -2.14
CA ARG A 62 -10.37 1.80 -1.40
C ARG A 62 -10.54 3.25 -1.00
N GLY A 63 -9.49 4.08 -1.16
CA GLY A 63 -9.50 5.48 -0.77
C GLY A 63 -9.90 5.73 0.70
N SER A 64 -10.48 6.92 0.89
CA SER A 64 -10.84 7.53 2.16
C SER A 64 -12.17 7.05 2.76
N ASP A 65 -12.78 6.00 2.21
CA ASP A 65 -14.11 5.51 2.64
C ASP A 65 -14.18 5.16 4.15
N ASP A 66 -13.03 5.02 4.82
CA ASP A 66 -12.87 4.80 6.25
C ASP A 66 -12.29 6.03 7.01
N GLY A 67 -12.50 7.28 6.55
CA GLY A 67 -12.15 8.51 7.30
C GLY A 67 -10.96 9.33 6.75
N SER A 68 -10.40 10.23 7.59
CA SER A 68 -9.42 11.27 7.20
C SER A 68 -8.18 10.75 6.46
N ASP A 69 -7.75 11.49 5.45
CA ASP A 69 -6.59 11.21 4.56
C ASP A 69 -5.23 11.37 5.25
N ASP A 70 -5.20 11.76 6.52
CA ASP A 70 -3.98 12.04 7.30
C ASP A 70 -2.94 10.91 7.35
N LEU A 71 -3.32 9.67 6.97
CA LEU A 71 -2.42 8.52 6.95
C LEU A 71 -2.07 8.02 5.54
N ASP A 72 -2.54 8.66 4.48
CA ASP A 72 -2.29 8.19 3.12
C ASP A 72 -0.81 8.26 2.74
N ASP A 73 -0.10 9.29 3.18
CA ASP A 73 1.35 9.38 2.96
C ASP A 73 2.10 8.32 3.74
N ALA A 74 1.61 7.94 4.93
CA ALA A 74 2.15 6.81 5.65
C ALA A 74 1.90 5.49 4.90
N VAL A 75 0.70 5.26 4.37
CA VAL A 75 0.41 4.08 3.53
C VAL A 75 1.34 4.02 2.32
N ARG A 76 1.53 5.14 1.61
CA ARG A 76 2.45 5.23 0.47
C ARG A 76 3.91 4.98 0.87
N ALA A 77 4.37 5.54 1.98
CA ALA A 77 5.73 5.31 2.47
C ALA A 77 5.98 3.83 2.80
N PHE A 78 5.05 3.17 3.49
CA PHE A 78 5.16 1.74 3.78
C PHE A 78 5.05 0.87 2.51
N LEU A 79 4.27 1.31 1.51
CA LEU A 79 4.17 0.64 0.21
C LEU A 79 5.51 0.71 -0.53
N ALA A 80 6.15 1.88 -0.57
CA ALA A 80 7.47 2.04 -1.15
C ALA A 80 8.51 1.09 -0.51
N LEU A 81 8.50 0.96 0.82
CA LEU A 81 9.39 0.02 1.51
C LEU A 81 9.10 -1.46 1.16
N ALA A 82 7.82 -1.82 1.04
CA ALA A 82 7.42 -3.17 0.65
C ALA A 82 7.82 -3.48 -0.81
N LEU A 83 7.61 -2.53 -1.73
CA LEU A 83 8.02 -2.62 -3.13
C LEU A 83 9.54 -2.79 -3.27
N SER A 84 10.33 -2.03 -2.52
CA SER A 84 11.79 -2.19 -2.53
C SER A 84 12.22 -3.57 -2.01
N SER A 85 11.52 -4.10 -1.00
CA SER A 85 11.80 -5.45 -0.46
C SER A 85 11.54 -6.58 -1.46
N VAL A 86 10.79 -6.33 -2.54
CA VAL A 86 10.55 -7.29 -3.64
C VAL A 86 11.29 -6.92 -4.93
N GLY A 87 12.24 -5.97 -4.87
CA GLY A 87 13.04 -5.55 -6.02
C GLY A 87 12.32 -4.63 -7.01
N ARG A 88 11.15 -4.06 -6.64
CA ARG A 88 10.40 -3.08 -7.43
C ARG A 88 10.83 -1.64 -7.11
N ASP A 89 12.14 -1.39 -7.07
CA ASP A 89 12.72 -0.14 -6.56
C ASP A 89 12.28 1.10 -7.36
N ARG A 90 12.16 0.98 -8.69
CA ARG A 90 11.75 2.11 -9.54
C ARG A 90 10.34 2.59 -9.18
N GLU A 91 9.43 1.65 -8.96
CA GLU A 91 8.06 1.93 -8.52
C GLU A 91 8.02 2.44 -7.08
N ALA A 92 8.83 1.87 -6.20
CA ALA A 92 8.97 2.36 -4.83
C ALA A 92 9.36 3.85 -4.79
N VAL A 93 10.32 4.26 -5.63
CA VAL A 93 10.73 5.66 -5.75
C VAL A 93 9.60 6.52 -6.33
N SER A 94 8.87 6.05 -7.35
CA SER A 94 7.69 6.76 -7.87
C SER A 94 6.66 7.04 -6.76
N VAL A 95 6.30 6.01 -5.98
CA VAL A 95 5.34 6.12 -4.88
C VAL A 95 5.82 7.09 -3.80
N ALA A 96 7.09 7.00 -3.41
CA ALA A 96 7.67 7.87 -2.38
C ALA A 96 7.74 9.34 -2.82
N LEU A 97 8.16 9.61 -4.06
CA LEU A 97 8.22 10.98 -4.59
C LEU A 97 6.84 11.58 -4.80
N THR A 98 5.85 10.76 -5.22
CA THR A 98 4.46 11.18 -5.32
C THR A 98 3.91 11.62 -3.96
N ALA A 99 4.21 10.87 -2.89
CA ALA A 99 3.79 11.21 -1.53
C ALA A 99 4.54 12.44 -0.99
N LEU A 100 5.82 12.61 -1.31
CA LEU A 100 6.64 13.72 -0.81
C LEU A 100 6.32 15.06 -1.50
N ALA A 101 6.02 15.04 -2.80
CA ALA A 101 5.91 16.26 -3.61
C ALA A 101 4.95 17.33 -3.03
N PRO A 102 3.75 17.00 -2.52
CA PRO A 102 2.83 17.98 -1.93
C PRO A 102 3.40 18.72 -0.71
N HIS A 103 4.36 18.11 0.00
CA HIS A 103 4.95 18.68 1.22
C HIS A 103 6.07 19.68 0.96
N LEU A 104 6.51 19.84 -0.29
CA LEU A 104 7.64 20.70 -0.63
C LEU A 104 7.18 22.09 -1.08
N THR A 105 7.71 23.14 -0.43
CA THR A 105 7.51 24.54 -0.85
C THR A 105 8.15 24.85 -2.21
N ARG A 106 9.21 24.13 -2.58
CA ARG A 106 9.93 24.27 -3.86
C ARG A 106 10.12 22.89 -4.50
N TYR A 107 10.18 22.86 -5.83
CA TYR A 107 10.37 21.63 -6.62
C TYR A 107 9.23 20.59 -6.52
N ASN A 108 8.08 20.91 -5.91
CA ASN A 108 6.92 20.01 -5.87
C ASN A 108 6.51 19.51 -7.26
N ARG A 109 6.35 20.42 -8.23
CA ARG A 109 6.00 20.10 -9.61
C ARG A 109 7.05 19.23 -10.28
N SER A 110 8.33 19.56 -10.09
CA SER A 110 9.44 18.78 -10.64
C SER A 110 9.45 17.35 -10.11
N LEU A 111 9.28 17.17 -8.79
CA LEU A 111 9.20 15.83 -8.21
C LEU A 111 7.94 15.07 -8.65
N ALA A 112 6.79 15.73 -8.77
CA ALA A 112 5.59 15.10 -9.30
C ALA A 112 5.78 14.59 -10.75
N VAL A 113 6.50 15.36 -11.58
CA VAL A 113 6.87 14.96 -12.95
C VAL A 113 7.86 13.80 -12.93
N TYR A 114 8.89 13.83 -12.09
CA TYR A 114 9.83 12.72 -12.02
C TYR A 114 9.21 11.44 -11.47
N ALA A 115 8.29 11.55 -10.51
CA ALA A 115 7.52 10.42 -10.01
C ALA A 115 6.75 9.72 -11.16
N SER A 116 6.00 10.47 -11.97
CA SER A 116 5.24 9.89 -13.09
C SER A 116 6.11 9.29 -14.21
N GLN A 117 7.36 9.73 -14.34
CA GLN A 117 8.32 9.14 -15.28
C GLN A 117 8.92 7.81 -14.78
N LEU A 118 8.86 7.56 -13.46
CA LEU A 118 9.37 6.34 -12.85
C LEU A 118 8.34 5.21 -12.91
N GLY A 119 7.04 5.52 -12.78
CA GLY A 119 5.94 4.55 -12.91
C GLY A 119 4.61 5.16 -12.54
#